data_AF-A0A4Q9GUD8-F1
#
_entry.id   AF-A0A4Q9GUD8-F1
#
_cell.length_a   1.000
_cell.length_b   1.000
_cell.length_c   1.000
_cell.angle_alpha   90.00
_cell.angle_beta   90.00
_cell.angle_gamma   90.00
#
_symmetry.space_group_name_H-M   'P 1'
#
loop_
_entity.id
_entity.type
_entity.pdbx_description
1 polymer ?
#
loop_
_entity_poly.entity_id
_entity_poly.type
_entity_poly.pdbx_seq_one_letter_code
_entity_poly.pdbx_strand_id
1 'polypeptide(L)'
;MSMQIPGIKILAETDRGSIVQFEVVADSAQVESATSALIAYLPELGEISVLEPGGAECYRECRRISNELQIKRACHGAHGTWQKATLAESVNWLTDGMRLSAKNPRREQCIMSLPNASVS
;
A
#
# COMPACT_ATOMS: atom_id res chain seq x y z
N MET A 1 -8.98 17.06 -2.23
CA MET A 1 -8.77 16.61 -3.64
C MET A 1 -9.07 15.12 -3.67
N SER A 2 -9.98 14.66 -4.52
CA SER A 2 -10.21 13.21 -4.69
C SER A 2 -9.04 12.61 -5.47
N MET A 3 -8.24 11.77 -4.84
CA MET A 3 -7.17 11.03 -5.51
C MET A 3 -7.80 10.00 -6.47
N GLN A 4 -7.58 10.15 -7.77
CA GLN A 4 -7.94 9.15 -8.77
C GLN A 4 -6.68 8.51 -9.33
N ILE A 5 -6.39 7.27 -8.94
CA ILE A 5 -5.34 6.45 -9.51
C ILE A 5 -6.02 5.39 -10.40
N PRO A 6 -5.73 5.35 -11.72
CA PRO A 6 -6.29 4.32 -12.61
C PRO A 6 -6.04 2.91 -12.06
N GLY A 7 -7.08 2.08 -12.05
CA GLY A 7 -7.01 0.72 -11.52
C GLY A 7 -7.08 0.61 -9.98
N ILE A 8 -7.23 1.72 -9.26
CA ILE A 8 -7.46 1.76 -7.82
C ILE A 8 -8.83 2.39 -7.54
N LYS A 9 -9.62 1.73 -6.69
CA LYS A 9 -10.90 2.22 -6.21
C LYS A 9 -10.80 2.44 -4.70
N ILE A 10 -11.02 3.68 -4.26
CA ILE A 10 -11.06 3.99 -2.82
C ILE A 10 -12.37 3.42 -2.24
N LEU A 11 -12.26 2.64 -1.17
CA LEU A 11 -13.39 1.99 -0.51
C LEU A 11 -13.87 2.77 0.71
N ALA A 12 -12.94 3.23 1.52
CA ALA A 12 -13.23 3.98 2.74
C ALA A 12 -12.07 4.92 3.08
N GLU A 13 -12.41 6.08 3.60
CA GLU A 13 -11.49 7.06 4.16
C GLU A 13 -11.99 7.39 5.57
N THR A 14 -11.10 7.35 6.56
CA THR A 14 -11.46 7.72 7.94
C THR A 14 -11.57 9.23 8.10
N ASP A 15 -12.24 9.68 9.16
CA ASP A 15 -12.63 11.07 9.45
C ASP A 15 -11.49 12.11 9.47
N ARG A 16 -10.22 11.67 9.48
CA ARG A 16 -9.03 12.54 9.38
C ARG A 16 -8.13 12.26 8.17
N GLY A 17 -8.57 11.41 7.24
CA GLY A 17 -7.76 10.96 6.11
C GLY A 17 -6.57 10.07 6.50
N SER A 18 -6.41 9.76 7.79
CA SER A 18 -5.24 9.05 8.32
C SER A 18 -5.14 7.60 7.83
N ILE A 19 -6.27 6.99 7.44
CA ILE A 19 -6.30 5.65 6.86
C ILE A 19 -7.23 5.68 5.65
N VAL A 20 -6.68 5.28 4.51
CA VAL A 20 -7.38 5.10 3.24
C VAL A 20 -7.37 3.62 2.91
N GLN A 21 -8.53 2.99 2.90
CA GLN A 21 -8.72 1.64 2.38
C GLN A 21 -9.04 1.71 0.90
N PHE A 22 -8.35 0.90 0.11
CA PHE A 22 -8.56 0.87 -1.32
C PHE A 22 -8.54 -0.57 -1.85
N GLU A 23 -9.25 -0.74 -2.95
CA GLU A 23 -9.33 -1.95 -3.74
C GLU A 23 -8.54 -1.74 -5.03
N VAL A 24 -7.78 -2.76 -5.41
CA VAL A 24 -7.16 -2.82 -6.73
C VAL A 24 -8.19 -3.41 -7.69
N VAL A 25 -8.72 -2.60 -8.60
CA VAL A 25 -9.69 -3.01 -9.64
C VAL A 25 -9.04 -3.11 -11.03
N ALA A 26 -7.71 -3.03 -11.06
CA ALA A 26 -6.90 -3.12 -12.26
C ALA A 26 -6.91 -4.54 -12.85
N ASP A 27 -6.84 -4.65 -14.18
CA ASP A 27 -6.44 -5.92 -14.80
C ASP A 27 -5.05 -6.32 -14.27
N SER A 28 -4.77 -7.62 -14.20
CA SER A 28 -3.47 -8.19 -13.88
C SER A 28 -2.29 -7.51 -14.59
N ALA A 29 -2.48 -7.10 -15.85
CA ALA A 29 -1.51 -6.36 -16.66
C ALA A 29 -1.28 -4.90 -16.20
N GLN A 30 -2.22 -4.32 -15.44
CA GLN A 30 -2.20 -2.94 -14.96
C GLN A 30 -1.81 -2.81 -13.49
N VAL A 31 -1.78 -3.90 -12.72
CA VAL A 31 -1.47 -3.87 -11.28
C VAL A 31 -0.12 -3.22 -10.98
N GLU A 32 0.91 -3.52 -11.78
CA GLU A 32 2.25 -2.95 -11.58
C GLU A 32 2.25 -1.43 -11.78
N SER A 33 1.59 -0.95 -12.85
CA SER A 33 1.46 0.48 -13.13
C SER A 33 0.66 1.19 -12.03
N ALA A 34 -0.44 0.60 -11.57
CA ALA A 34 -1.24 1.12 -10.46
C ALA A 34 -0.43 1.17 -9.15
N THR A 35 0.36 0.13 -8.87
CA THR A 35 1.23 0.05 -7.68
C THR A 35 2.33 1.13 -7.73
N SER A 36 2.96 1.29 -8.89
CA SER A 36 3.98 2.33 -9.11
C SER A 36 3.40 3.73 -8.91
N ALA A 37 2.22 4.01 -9.48
CA ALA A 37 1.52 5.27 -9.29
C ALA A 37 1.20 5.50 -7.80
N LEU A 38 0.72 4.48 -7.09
CA LEU A 38 0.40 4.58 -5.66
C LEU A 38 1.63 4.93 -4.81
N ILE A 39 2.78 4.28 -5.05
CA ILE A 39 4.04 4.59 -4.35
C ILE A 39 4.53 6.00 -4.71
N ALA A 40 4.36 6.44 -5.95
CA ALA A 40 4.73 7.78 -6.39
C ALA A 40 3.90 8.86 -5.68
N TYR A 41 2.62 8.60 -5.43
CA TYR A 41 1.72 9.49 -4.68
C TYR A 41 1.81 9.36 -3.15
N LEU A 42 2.57 8.39 -2.64
CA LEU A 42 2.72 8.18 -1.20
C LEU A 42 3.35 9.43 -0.56
N PRO A 43 2.66 10.14 0.36
CA PRO A 43 3.24 11.31 1.01
C PRO A 43 4.37 10.90 1.94
N GLU A 44 5.16 11.88 2.38
CA GLU A 44 6.15 11.66 3.44
C GLU A 44 5.48 11.07 4.69
N LEU A 45 6.11 10.06 5.28
CA LEU A 45 5.58 9.23 6.38
C LEU A 45 4.32 8.42 6.04
N GLY A 46 3.87 8.43 4.79
CA GLY A 46 2.83 7.52 4.31
C GLY A 46 3.32 6.08 4.23
N GLU A 47 2.41 5.14 4.45
CA GLU A 47 2.65 3.69 4.38
C GLU A 47 1.57 3.01 3.53
N ILE A 48 1.96 2.02 2.74
CA ILE A 48 1.07 1.11 2.00
C ILE A 48 1.31 -0.30 2.54
N SER A 49 0.23 -0.98 2.88
CA SER A 49 0.23 -2.32 3.44
C SER A 49 -0.67 -3.22 2.60
N VAL A 50 -0.10 -4.32 2.11
CA VAL A 50 -0.80 -5.34 1.33
C VAL A 50 -0.61 -6.70 1.99
N LEU A 51 -1.57 -7.60 1.84
CA LEU A 51 -1.45 -8.94 2.41
C LEU A 51 -0.30 -9.72 1.75
N GLU A 52 0.40 -10.51 2.55
CA GLU A 52 1.44 -11.40 2.07
C GLU A 52 0.83 -12.57 1.27
N PRO A 53 1.29 -12.82 0.04
CA PRO A 53 0.91 -14.00 -0.71
C PRO A 53 1.18 -15.30 0.04
N GLY A 54 0.13 -16.08 0.31
CA GLY A 54 0.23 -17.42 0.90
C GLY A 54 0.44 -17.47 2.42
N GLY A 55 0.38 -16.34 3.13
CA GLY A 55 0.47 -16.30 4.59
C GLY A 55 -0.81 -15.75 5.22
N ALA A 56 -1.44 -16.52 6.11
CA ALA A 56 -2.44 -15.96 7.01
C ALA A 56 -1.73 -14.95 7.93
N GLU A 57 -2.21 -13.71 7.96
CA GLU A 57 -1.84 -12.68 8.95
C GLU A 57 -0.43 -12.04 8.84
N CYS A 58 0.18 -12.06 7.65
CA CYS A 58 1.35 -11.25 7.33
C CYS A 58 1.03 -10.16 6.31
N TYR A 59 1.74 -9.03 6.40
CA TYR A 59 1.65 -7.89 5.50
C TYR A 59 3.02 -7.56 4.91
N ARG A 60 3.01 -7.19 3.63
CA ARG A 60 4.12 -6.50 2.97
C ARG A 60 3.84 -5.02 3.01
N GLU A 61 4.77 -4.27 3.58
CA GLU A 61 4.60 -2.84 3.80
C GLU A 61 5.68 -2.06 3.08
N CYS A 62 5.30 -0.90 2.55
CA CYS A 62 6.19 0.09 1.95
C CYS A 62 5.86 1.45 2.56
N ARG A 63 6.87 2.17 3.04
CA ARG A 63 6.71 3.54 3.54
C ARG A 63 7.65 4.50 2.85
N ARG A 64 7.29 5.79 2.89
CA ARG A 64 8.17 6.88 2.49
C ARG A 64 8.71 7.62 3.70
N ILE A 65 10.02 7.81 3.77
CA ILE A 65 10.67 8.71 4.74
C ILE A 65 11.46 9.75 3.94
N SER A 66 11.02 11.00 3.99
CA SER A 66 11.47 12.07 3.08
C SER A 66 11.45 11.60 1.61
N ASN A 67 12.62 11.42 1.00
CA ASN A 67 12.77 10.98 -0.40
C ASN A 67 13.18 9.51 -0.54
N GLU A 68 13.29 8.77 0.57
CA GLU A 68 13.66 7.36 0.56
C GLU A 68 12.44 6.47 0.75
N LEU A 69 12.46 5.32 0.07
CA LEU A 69 11.49 4.26 0.28
C LEU A 69 12.07 3.21 1.20
N GLN A 70 11.22 2.64 2.04
CA GLN A 70 11.58 1.52 2.89
C GLN A 70 10.51 0.45 2.80
N ILE A 71 10.93 -0.80 2.84
CA ILE A 71 10.04 -1.95 2.87
C ILE A 71 10.26 -2.76 4.14
N LYS A 72 9.21 -3.45 4.59
CA LYS A 72 9.31 -4.51 5.59
C LYS A 72 8.26 -5.58 5.33
N ARG A 73 8.43 -6.70 6.02
CA ARG A 73 7.40 -7.70 6.24
C ARG A 73 6.96 -7.63 7.70
N ALA A 74 5.66 -7.51 7.96
CA ALA A 74 5.10 -7.60 9.30
C ALA A 74 4.24 -8.85 9.43
N CYS A 75 4.24 -9.51 10.58
CA CYS A 75 3.43 -10.71 10.83
C CYS A 75 2.94 -10.71 12.27
N HIS A 76 1.66 -11.00 12.53
CA HIS A 76 1.11 -11.19 13.88
C HIS A 76 1.46 -10.07 14.89
N GLY A 77 1.51 -8.81 14.46
CA GLY A 77 1.90 -7.68 15.32
C GLY A 77 3.40 -7.55 15.59
N ALA A 78 4.25 -8.43 15.05
CA ALA A 78 5.70 -8.26 15.05
C ALA A 78 6.13 -7.19 14.03
N HIS A 79 6.89 -6.20 14.51
CA HIS A 79 7.47 -5.15 13.70
C HIS A 79 8.73 -5.68 13.03
N GLY A 80 8.62 -6.15 11.78
CA GLY A 80 9.81 -6.47 10.99
C GLY A 80 10.75 -5.27 10.83
N THR A 81 12.00 -5.55 10.46
CA THR A 81 13.01 -4.50 10.26
C THR A 81 12.77 -3.76 8.95
N TRP A 82 12.72 -2.43 9.00
CA TRP A 82 12.67 -1.59 7.82
C TRP A 82 14.00 -1.62 7.08
N GLN A 83 13.93 -1.86 5.77
CA GLN A 83 15.10 -1.86 4.89
C GLN A 83 14.90 -0.81 3.81
N LYS A 84 15.96 -0.07 3.47
CA LYS A 84 15.92 0.86 2.33
C LYS A 84 15.65 0.08 1.05
N ALA A 85 14.84 0.66 0.18
CA ALA A 85 14.48 0.08 -1.11
C ALA A 85 14.44 1.17 -2.17
N THR A 86 14.75 0.77 -3.40
CA THR A 86 14.46 1.55 -4.59
C THR A 86 12.97 1.52 -4.93
N LEU A 87 12.54 2.38 -5.85
CA LEU A 87 11.17 2.33 -6.39
C LEU A 87 10.86 0.97 -7.03
N ALA A 88 11.79 0.43 -7.82
CA ALA A 88 11.61 -0.86 -8.49
C ALA A 88 11.44 -2.01 -7.48
N GLU A 89 12.27 -2.03 -6.43
CA GLU A 89 12.15 -3.03 -5.36
C GLU A 89 10.82 -2.88 -4.61
N SER A 90 10.40 -1.65 -4.33
CA SER A 90 9.15 -1.37 -3.63
C SER A 90 7.91 -1.75 -4.45
N VAL A 91 7.93 -1.48 -5.76
CA VAL A 91 6.88 -1.91 -6.70
C VAL A 91 6.80 -3.43 -6.72
N ASN A 92 7.92 -4.12 -6.93
CA ASN A 92 7.97 -5.57 -6.98
C ASN A 92 7.49 -6.19 -5.65
N TRP A 93 7.90 -5.59 -4.52
CA TRP A 93 7.52 -6.03 -3.17
C TRP A 93 6.01 -6.07 -2.97
N LEU A 94 5.31 -4.99 -3.36
CA LEU A 94 3.86 -4.86 -3.18
C LEU A 94 3.03 -5.58 -4.26
N THR A 95 3.57 -5.73 -5.48
CA THR A 95 2.80 -6.15 -6.66
C THR A 95 2.07 -7.49 -6.46
N ASP A 96 2.71 -8.49 -5.84
CA ASP A 96 2.05 -9.79 -5.66
C ASP A 96 0.88 -9.73 -4.67
N GLY A 97 1.01 -8.95 -3.59
CA GLY A 97 -0.09 -8.71 -2.66
C GLY A 97 -1.24 -7.93 -3.33
N MET A 98 -0.89 -6.91 -4.13
CA MET A 98 -1.86 -6.15 -4.93
C MET A 98 -2.60 -7.03 -5.95
N ARG A 99 -1.91 -7.99 -6.59
CA ARG A 99 -2.52 -8.96 -7.51
C ARG A 99 -3.50 -9.90 -6.82
N LEU A 100 -3.21 -10.31 -5.59
CA LEU A 100 -4.12 -11.12 -4.80
C LEU A 100 -5.38 -10.33 -4.40
N SER A 101 -5.18 -9.11 -3.91
CA SER A 101 -6.27 -8.16 -3.64
C SER A 101 -7.18 -7.93 -4.85
N ALA A 102 -6.61 -7.80 -6.06
CA ALA A 102 -7.38 -7.65 -7.29
C ALA A 102 -8.21 -8.90 -7.66
N LYS A 103 -7.73 -10.11 -7.31
CA LYS A 103 -8.45 -11.37 -7.56
C LYS A 103 -9.53 -11.65 -6.51
N ASN A 104 -9.38 -11.11 -5.30
CA ASN A 104 -10.29 -11.39 -4.17
C ASN A 104 -10.68 -10.13 -3.37
N PRO A 105 -11.37 -9.18 -3.99
CA PRO A 105 -11.60 -7.86 -3.40
C PRO A 105 -12.48 -7.85 -2.14
N ARG A 106 -13.26 -8.93 -1.90
CA ARG A 106 -14.11 -9.05 -0.71
C ARG A 106 -13.37 -9.53 0.54
N ARG A 107 -12.14 -10.05 0.41
CA ARG A 107 -11.38 -10.63 1.53
C ARG A 107 -10.01 -9.97 1.74
N GLU A 108 -9.45 -9.33 0.72
CA GLU A 108 -8.04 -8.94 0.73
C GLU A 108 -7.91 -7.47 0.34
N GLN A 109 -8.13 -6.58 1.31
CA GLN A 109 -8.08 -5.13 1.10
C GLN A 109 -6.66 -4.60 1.32
N CYS A 110 -6.28 -3.59 0.54
CA CYS A 110 -5.04 -2.86 0.76
C CYS A 110 -5.31 -1.63 1.63
N ILE A 111 -4.34 -1.29 2.47
CA ILE A 111 -4.45 -0.19 3.42
C ILE A 111 -3.34 0.81 3.11
N MET A 112 -3.68 2.08 2.99
CA MET A 112 -2.73 3.17 2.99
C MET A 112 -2.92 3.97 4.27
N SER A 113 -1.87 4.09 5.07
CA SER A 113 -1.84 4.97 6.23
C SER A 113 -1.20 6.28 5.81
N LEU A 114 -1.91 7.38 6.01
CA LEU A 114 -1.37 8.72 5.83
C LEU A 114 -0.89 9.23 7.19
N PRO A 115 0.16 10.07 7.24
CA PRO A 115 0.48 10.77 8.48
C PRO A 115 -0.79 11.48 8.96
N ASN A 116 -1.10 11.36 10.26
CA ASN A 116 -2.19 12.14 10.85
C ASN A 116 -1.98 13.59 10.41
N ALA A 117 -3.00 14.17 9.77
CA ALA A 117 -3.14 15.62 9.69
C ALA A 117 -3.46 16.14 11.11
N SER A 118 -2.54 15.93 12.05
CA SER A 118 -2.61 16.52 13.37
C SER A 118 -2.23 17.99 13.20
N VAL A 119 -3.27 18.78 12.91
CA VAL A 119 -3.51 20.11 13.49
C VAL A 119 -2.27 21.02 13.55
N SER A 120 -2.10 21.84 12.51
CA SER A 120 -1.46 23.15 12.63
C SER A 120 -2.33 24.08 13.48
#